data_AF-A0A7K4B9L4-F1
#
_entry.id   AF-A0A7K4B9L4-F1
#
_cell.length_a   1.000
_cell.length_b   1.000
_cell.length_c   1.000
_cell.angle_alpha   90.00
_cell.angle_beta   90.00
_cell.angle_gamma   90.00
#
_symmetry.space_group_name_H-M   'P 1'
#
loop_
_entity.id
_entity.type
_entity.pdbx_description
1 polymer ?
#
loop_
_entity_poly.entity_id
_entity_poly.type
_entity_poly.pdbx_seq_one_letter_code
_entity_poly.pdbx_strand_id
1 'polypeptide(L)' 'MSDLSRINDILSFSPFCHVALCDNNEPYCVPMCFAYHEGRIYLHSADEGKKI' A
#
# COMPACT_ATOMS: atom_id res chain seq x y z
N MET A 1 -14.41 17.79 -6.36
CA MET A 1 -13.16 18.10 -5.62
C MET A 1 -12.76 16.83 -4.89
N SER A 2 -11.57 16.28 -5.16
CA SER A 2 -11.02 15.25 -4.29
C SER A 2 -10.50 15.94 -3.02
N ASP A 3 -10.90 15.48 -1.85
CA ASP A 3 -10.37 15.99 -0.58
C ASP A 3 -8.98 15.39 -0.34
N LEU A 4 -7.96 15.90 -1.03
CA LEU A 4 -6.55 15.54 -0.80
C LEU A 4 -6.18 15.63 0.68
N SER A 5 -6.76 16.59 1.42
CA SER A 5 -6.63 16.69 2.88
C SER A 5 -7.11 15.42 3.57
N ARG A 6 -8.30 14.93 3.23
CA ARG A 6 -8.89 13.73 3.84
C ARG A 6 -8.08 12.48 3.50
N ILE A 7 -7.53 12.40 2.30
CA ILE A 7 -6.63 11.29 1.90
C ILE A 7 -5.36 11.33 2.76
N ASN A 8 -4.73 12.50 2.88
CA ASN A 8 -3.53 12.66 3.70
C ASN A 8 -3.79 12.33 5.17
N ASP A 9 -4.93 12.75 5.72
CA ASP A 9 -5.33 12.43 7.09
C ASP A 9 -5.43 10.90 7.28
N ILE A 10 -6.16 10.21 6.40
CA ILE A 10 -6.30 8.73 6.45
C ILE A 10 -4.92 8.06 6.39
N LEU A 11 -4.05 8.49 5.46
CA LEU A 11 -2.73 7.90 5.28
C LEU A 11 -1.80 8.18 6.46
N SER A 12 -1.97 9.31 7.16
CA SER A 12 -1.16 9.65 8.34
C SER A 12 -1.53 8.84 9.60
N PHE A 13 -2.78 8.41 9.73
CA PHE A 13 -3.26 7.62 10.87
C PHE A 13 -3.16 6.11 10.67
N SER A 14 -3.04 5.62 9.43
CA SER A 14 -3.05 4.18 9.14
C SER A 14 -1.63 3.59 9.22
N PRO A 15 -1.33 2.66 10.15
CA PRO A 15 0.01 2.08 10.27
C PRO A 15 0.31 1.00 9.21
N PHE A 16 -0.72 0.47 8.55
CA PHE A 16 -0.59 -0.54 7.49
C PHE A 16 -1.64 -0.35 6.40
N CYS A 17 -1.40 -0.95 5.24
CA CYS A 17 -2.33 -1.05 4.14
C CYS A 17 -2.44 -2.51 3.66
N HIS A 18 -3.47 -2.81 2.88
CA HIS A 18 -3.63 -4.09 2.21
C HIS A 18 -3.23 -3.92 0.74
N VAL A 19 -2.24 -4.70 0.30
CA VAL A 19 -1.76 -4.70 -1.08
C VAL A 19 -2.38 -5.90 -1.78
N ALA A 20 -3.34 -5.63 -2.67
CA ALA A 20 -3.97 -6.64 -3.50
C ALA A 20 -3.23 -6.77 -4.83
N LEU A 21 -2.87 -8.00 -5.19
CA LEU A 21 -2.07 -8.37 -6.35
C LEU A 21 -2.72 -9.56 -7.06
N CYS A 22 -2.21 -9.92 -8.22
CA CYS A 22 -2.68 -11.06 -9.00
C CYS A 22 -1.47 -11.80 -9.59
N ASP A 23 -1.42 -13.11 -9.39
CA ASP A 23 -0.42 -14.00 -10.00
C ASP A 23 -1.15 -15.11 -10.74
N ASN A 24 -0.86 -15.33 -12.02
CA ASN A 24 -1.56 -16.30 -12.87
C ASN A 24 -3.11 -16.20 -12.84
N ASN A 25 -3.65 -14.97 -12.81
CA ASN A 25 -5.08 -14.70 -12.69
C ASN A 25 -5.70 -15.14 -11.35
N GLU A 26 -4.86 -15.48 -10.35
CA GLU A 26 -5.26 -15.78 -8.99
C GLU A 26 -5.00 -14.55 -8.09
N PRO A 27 -6.06 -13.89 -7.58
CA PRO A 27 -5.91 -12.74 -6.71
C PRO A 27 -5.42 -13.14 -5.32
N TYR A 28 -4.54 -12.32 -4.74
CA TYR A 28 -4.13 -12.45 -3.35
C TYR A 28 -3.91 -11.08 -2.70
N CYS A 29 -3.91 -11.04 -1.37
CA CYS A 29 -3.84 -9.80 -0.61
C CYS A 29 -2.90 -9.96 0.57
N VAL A 30 -2.00 -8.99 0.78
CA VAL A 30 -0.99 -9.02 1.83
C VAL A 30 -1.05 -7.73 2.65
N PRO A 31 -1.13 -7.79 3.99
CA PRO A 31 -0.99 -6.60 4.83
C PRO A 31 0.48 -6.16 4.86
N MET A 32 0.73 -4.87 4.69
CA MET A 32 2.06 -4.28 4.71
C MET A 32 2.08 -2.97 5.47
N CYS A 33 3.15 -2.73 6.24
CA CYS A 33 3.49 -1.38 6.69
C CYS A 33 3.82 -0.52 5.46
N PHE A 34 3.43 0.76 5.49
CA PHE A 34 3.73 1.69 4.42
C PHE A 34 4.16 3.04 4.97
N ALA A 35 4.84 3.83 4.14
CA ALA A 35 5.04 5.25 4.36
C ALA A 35 4.38 6.04 3.23
N TYR A 36 3.81 7.20 3.56
CA TYR A 36 3.29 8.13 2.57
C TYR A 36 4.13 9.40 2.54
N HIS A 37 4.61 9.78 1.35
CA HIS A 37 5.40 10.99 1.17
C HIS A 37 5.20 11.54 -0.25
N GLU A 38 4.90 12.84 -0.35
CA GLU A 38 4.73 13.57 -1.62
C GLU A 38 3.84 12.84 -2.66
N GLY A 39 2.68 12.35 -2.23
CA GLY A 39 1.74 11.68 -3.13
C GLY A 39 2.13 10.23 -3.49
N ARG A 40 3.14 9.65 -2.85
CA ARG A 40 3.62 8.29 -3.10
C ARG A 40 3.50 7.40 -1.87
N ILE A 41 3.14 6.14 -2.09
CA ILE A 41 3.16 5.06 -1.09
C ILE A 41 4.46 4.29 -1.27
N TYR A 42 5.20 4.12 -0.17
CA TYR A 42 6.43 3.34 -0.10
C TYR A 42 6.18 2.07 0.69
N LEU A 43 6.57 0.94 0.11
CA LEU A 43 6.49 -0.38 0.70
C LEU A 43 7.91 -0.93 0.78
N HIS A 44 8.27 -1.49 1.94
CA HIS A 44 9.54 -2.20 2.10
C HIS A 44 9.28 -3.71 2.05
N SER A 45 10.09 -4.42 1.27
CA SER A 45 9.99 -5.86 1.08
C SER A 45 11.36 -6.49 0.91
N ALA A 46 11.44 -7.80 1.16
CA ALA A 46 12.50 -8.63 0.59
C ALA A 46 12.56 -8.49 -0.95
N ASP A 47 13.71 -8.83 -1.49
CA ASP A 47 14.00 -8.93 -2.93
C ASP A 47 13.38 -10.18 -3.59
N GLU A 48 12.82 -11.09 -2.78
CA GLU A 48 12.13 -12.30 -3.24
C GLU A 48 10.76 -12.52 -2.56
N GLY A 49 10.01 -13.49 -3.11
CA GLY A 49 8.73 -13.97 -2.62
C GLY A 49 7.54 -13.63 -3.52
N LYS A 50 6.36 -14.21 -3.25
CA LYS A 50 5.18 -14.16 -4.15
C LYS A 50 4.73 -12.76 -4.59
N LYS A 51 5.06 -11.72 -3.82
CA LYS A 51 4.68 -10.31 -4.07
C LYS A 51 5.67 -9.52 -4.95
N ILE A 52 6.80 -10.13 -5.31
CA ILE A 52 7.87 -9.57 -6.14
C ILE A 52 7.81 -10.23 -7.51
#